data_AF-A0A4R0NHP4-F1
#
_entry.id   AF-A0A4R0NHP4-F1
#
_cell.length_a   1.000
_cell.length_b   1.000
_cell.length_c   1.000
_cell.angle_alpha   90.00
_cell.angle_beta   90.00
_cell.angle_gamma   90.00
#
_symmetry.space_group_name_H-M   'P 1'
#
loop_
_entity.id
_entity.type
_entity.pdbx_description
1 polymer ?
#
loop_
_entity_poly.entity_id
_entity_poly.type
_entity_poly.pdbx_seq_one_letter_code
_entity_poly.pdbx_strand_id
1 'polypeptide(L)'
;LTLQTEANYSVKGGRREPYSLNLRYIEIPASVIKNFKIGKSWFSAGVGAYAAALTSFAKKQKYVLDDFTSQTPYELTEDGIFSNSKFKDFDYGTRLNLGYNASRSINFRLGYNYGLTNILKDDGHNYLNNQTITFGLNVKLN
;
A
#
# COMPACT_ATOMS: atom_id res chain seq x y z
N LEU A 1 18.16 -19.52 3.86
CA LEU A 1 17.69 -18.36 3.09
C LEU A 1 16.49 -18.83 2.28
N THR A 2 15.40 -18.08 2.24
CA THR A 2 14.16 -18.49 1.56
C THR A 2 13.67 -17.37 0.66
N LEU A 3 13.35 -17.70 -0.59
CA LEU A 3 12.61 -16.80 -1.47
C LEU A 3 11.13 -16.92 -1.14
N GLN A 4 10.44 -15.80 -1.01
CA GLN A 4 9.01 -15.76 -0.77
C GLN A 4 8.34 -14.78 -1.73
N THR A 5 7.20 -15.22 -2.26
CA THR A 5 6.26 -14.42 -3.02
C THR A 5 4.86 -14.58 -2.42
N GLU A 6 4.04 -13.54 -2.53
CA GLU A 6 2.64 -13.53 -2.09
C GLU A 6 1.82 -12.64 -3.04
N ALA A 7 0.50 -12.61 -2.86
CA ALA A 7 -0.40 -11.71 -3.57
C ALA A 7 -1.15 -10.87 -2.54
N ASN A 8 -0.98 -9.55 -2.62
CA ASN A 8 -1.51 -8.60 -1.66
C ASN A 8 -2.57 -7.72 -2.33
N TYR A 9 -3.68 -7.47 -1.63
CA TYR A 9 -4.57 -6.38 -1.98
C TYR A 9 -4.27 -5.20 -1.08
N SER A 10 -3.87 -4.07 -1.67
CA SER A 10 -3.40 -2.90 -0.94
C SER A 10 -4.27 -1.68 -1.24
N VAL A 11 -4.60 -0.92 -0.20
CA VAL A 11 -5.24 0.39 -0.32
C VAL A 11 -4.21 1.43 0.09
N LYS A 12 -3.93 2.36 -0.83
CA LYS A 12 -2.91 3.40 -0.75
C LYS A 12 -3.59 4.75 -0.91
N GLY A 13 -3.15 5.78 -0.20
CA GLY A 13 -3.75 7.09 -0.29
C GLY A 13 -3.78 7.81 1.05
N GLY A 14 -4.48 8.94 1.08
CA GLY A 14 -4.47 9.82 2.24
C GLY A 14 -5.74 10.66 2.32
N ARG A 15 -6.03 11.11 3.54
CA ARG A 15 -7.11 12.04 3.82
C ARG A 15 -6.51 13.33 4.37
N ARG A 16 -6.75 14.44 3.69
CA ARG A 16 -6.45 15.78 4.14
C ARG A 16 -7.63 16.64 3.79
N GLU A 17 -8.41 17.07 4.78
CA GLU A 17 -9.61 17.86 4.49
C GLU A 17 -9.29 19.07 3.61
N PRO A 18 -10.10 19.36 2.59
CA PRO A 18 -11.35 18.68 2.21
C PRO A 18 -11.23 17.45 1.27
N TYR A 19 -10.03 16.94 1.04
CA TYR A 19 -9.69 15.90 0.08
C TYR A 19 -9.51 14.51 0.73
N SER A 20 -9.97 13.46 0.05
CA SER A 20 -9.66 12.07 0.35
C SER A 20 -9.34 11.33 -0.94
N LEU A 21 -8.26 10.57 -0.94
CA LEU A 21 -7.87 9.72 -2.07
C LEU A 21 -7.61 8.30 -1.57
N ASN A 22 -8.24 7.32 -2.21
CA ASN A 22 -8.01 5.91 -2.00
C ASN A 22 -7.75 5.23 -3.35
N LEU A 23 -6.53 4.75 -3.53
CA LEU A 23 -6.10 3.96 -4.67
C LEU A 23 -5.95 2.51 -4.22
N ARG A 24 -6.49 1.58 -4.99
CA ARG A 24 -6.43 0.15 -4.65
C ARG A 24 -5.61 -0.57 -5.69
N TYR A 25 -4.67 -1.39 -5.23
CA TYR A 25 -3.73 -2.11 -6.07
C TYR A 25 -3.68 -3.58 -5.69
N ILE A 26 -3.49 -4.42 -6.70
CA ILE A 26 -2.96 -5.77 -6.50
C ILE A 26 -1.45 -5.66 -6.53
N GLU A 27 -0.78 -6.21 -5.52
CA GLU A 27 0.66 -6.17 -5.34
C GLU A 27 1.23 -7.59 -5.28
N ILE A 28 2.34 -7.80 -5.98
CA ILE A 28 3.11 -9.03 -5.98
C ILE A 28 4.52 -8.69 -5.45
N PRO A 29 4.80 -8.90 -4.16
CA PRO A 29 6.14 -8.76 -3.63
C PRO A 29 6.95 -10.04 -3.78
N ALA A 30 8.24 -9.89 -4.03
CA ALA A 30 9.24 -10.96 -3.98
C ALA A 30 10.32 -10.57 -2.96
N SER A 31 10.53 -11.42 -1.95
CA SER A 31 11.43 -11.13 -0.83
C SER A 31 12.37 -12.29 -0.53
N VAL A 32 13.60 -11.95 -0.16
CA VAL A 32 14.59 -12.87 0.37
C VAL A 32 14.57 -12.77 1.89
N ILE A 33 14.31 -13.89 2.55
CA ILE A 33 14.08 -13.94 4.00
C ILE A 33 15.07 -14.88 4.67
N LYS A 34 15.61 -14.42 5.81
CA LYS A 34 16.46 -15.19 6.70
C LYS A 34 15.75 -15.39 8.04
N ASN A 35 15.65 -16.65 8.45
CA ASN A 35 15.18 -17.02 9.79
C ASN A 35 16.37 -17.09 10.75
N PHE A 36 16.16 -16.65 11.98
CA PHE A 36 17.16 -16.70 13.04
C PHE A 36 16.48 -16.90 14.40
N LYS A 37 17.22 -17.42 15.35
CA LYS A 37 16.73 -17.71 16.69
C LYS A 37 17.25 -16.67 17.68
N ILE A 38 16.36 -16.13 18.50
CA ILE A 38 16.71 -15.28 19.64
C ILE A 38 16.10 -15.91 20.89
N GLY A 39 16.95 -16.43 21.77
CA GLY A 39 16.52 -17.22 22.93
C GLY A 39 15.78 -18.49 22.51
N LYS A 40 14.53 -18.64 22.95
CA LYS A 40 13.65 -19.78 22.59
C LYS A 40 12.80 -19.51 21.35
N SER A 41 12.78 -18.28 20.85
CA SER A 41 11.88 -17.83 19.80
C SER A 41 12.56 -17.74 18.44
N TRP A 42 11.78 -17.94 17.38
CA TRP A 42 12.24 -17.85 16.00
C TRP A 42 11.71 -16.58 15.34
N PHE A 43 12.62 -15.79 14.79
CA PHE A 43 12.32 -14.56 14.07
C PHE A 43 12.75 -14.66 12.62
N SER A 44 12.27 -13.74 11.81
CA SER A 44 12.61 -13.64 10.40
C SER A 44 12.82 -12.18 10.03
N ALA A 45 13.80 -11.91 9.18
CA ALA A 45 13.98 -10.61 8.54
C ALA A 45 14.26 -10.81 7.06
N GLY A 46 13.83 -9.87 6.24
CA GLY A 46 14.02 -9.96 4.80
C GLY A 46 13.90 -8.64 4.09
N VAL A 47 14.44 -8.61 2.89
CA VAL A 47 14.35 -7.48 1.96
C VAL A 47 13.87 -8.00 0.62
N GLY A 48 13.25 -7.14 -0.16
CA GLY A 48 12.64 -7.52 -1.41
C GLY A 48 12.26 -6.34 -2.28
N ALA A 49 11.57 -6.66 -3.36
CA ALA A 49 10.93 -5.72 -4.24
C ALA A 49 9.45 -6.06 -4.38
N TYR A 50 8.66 -5.11 -4.85
CA TYR A 50 7.28 -5.35 -5.23
C TYR A 50 6.96 -4.68 -6.56
N ALA A 51 6.00 -5.28 -7.26
CA ALA A 51 5.30 -4.69 -8.38
C ALA A 51 3.80 -4.67 -8.06
N ALA A 52 3.10 -3.64 -8.50
CA ALA A 52 1.70 -3.45 -8.21
C ALA A 52 0.96 -2.82 -9.39
N ALA A 53 -0.29 -3.24 -9.57
CA ALA A 53 -1.18 -2.75 -10.62
C ALA A 53 -2.46 -2.16 -10.02
N LEU A 54 -2.84 -0.96 -10.47
CA LEU A 54 -4.02 -0.23 -10.01
C LEU A 54 -5.30 -0.96 -10.48
N THR A 55 -6.17 -1.30 -9.54
CA THR A 55 -7.47 -1.93 -9.83
C THR A 55 -8.62 -0.94 -9.77
N SER A 56 -8.56 0.03 -8.86
CA SER A 56 -9.63 1.02 -8.69
C SER A 56 -9.14 2.25 -7.94
N PHE A 57 -9.85 3.35 -8.10
CA PHE A 57 -9.64 4.57 -7.34
C PHE A 57 -10.96 5.13 -6.81
N ALA A 58 -10.89 5.82 -5.69
CA ALA A 58 -11.99 6.57 -5.11
C ALA A 58 -11.46 7.91 -4.57
N LYS A 59 -12.02 9.01 -5.06
CA LYS A 59 -11.64 10.38 -4.70
C LYS A 59 -12.86 11.10 -4.14
N LYS A 60 -12.67 11.80 -3.01
CA LYS A 60 -13.67 12.69 -2.43
C LYS A 60 -13.09 14.08 -2.27
N GLN A 61 -13.87 15.10 -2.61
CA GLN A 61 -13.51 16.50 -2.46
C GLN A 61 -14.71 17.29 -1.94
N LYS A 62 -14.56 17.90 -0.76
CA LYS A 62 -15.57 18.81 -0.21
C LYS A 62 -15.27 20.25 -0.64
N TYR A 63 -16.33 21.01 -0.88
CA TYR A 63 -16.23 22.42 -1.18
C TYR A 63 -17.24 23.16 -0.30
N VAL A 64 -16.88 24.38 0.09
CA VAL A 64 -17.80 25.31 0.75
C VAL A 64 -18.03 26.43 -0.26
N LEU A 65 -19.27 26.60 -0.72
CA LEU A 65 -19.66 27.81 -1.45
C LEU A 65 -19.90 28.90 -0.42
N ASP A 66 -19.16 30.00 -0.55
CA ASP A 66 -19.36 31.19 0.26
C ASP A 66 -20.28 32.14 -0.52
N ASP A 67 -21.58 31.85 -0.48
CA ASP A 67 -22.58 32.84 -0.84
C ASP A 67 -22.83 33.70 0.39
N PHE A 68 -22.86 35.03 0.21
CA PHE A 68 -22.91 36.09 1.23
C PHE A 68 -23.98 35.94 2.36
N THR A 69 -24.81 34.90 2.33
CA THR A 69 -25.86 34.61 3.31
C THR A 69 -25.89 33.16 3.83
N SER A 70 -25.14 32.19 3.28
CA SER A 70 -25.16 30.79 3.76
C SER A 70 -23.98 29.95 3.23
N GLN A 71 -23.27 29.28 4.14
CA GLN A 71 -22.27 28.26 3.82
C GLN A 71 -22.96 26.92 3.53
N THR A 72 -23.12 26.56 2.26
CA THR A 72 -23.65 25.24 1.88
C THR A 72 -22.50 24.32 1.44
N PRO A 73 -22.16 23.27 2.20
CA PRO A 73 -21.14 22.31 1.79
C PRO A 73 -21.67 21.43 0.65
N TYR A 74 -20.87 21.23 -0.40
CA TYR A 74 -21.14 20.24 -1.44
C TYR A 74 -19.95 19.27 -1.59
N GLU A 75 -20.24 18.01 -1.90
CA GLU A 75 -19.23 16.94 -2.03
C GLU A 75 -19.20 16.42 -3.47
N LEU A 76 -18.00 16.39 -4.06
CA LEU A 76 -17.74 15.70 -5.32
C LEU A 76 -17.05 14.36 -5.03
N THR A 77 -17.64 13.28 -5.54
CA THR A 77 -17.07 11.93 -5.50
C THR A 77 -16.77 11.45 -6.90
N GLU A 78 -15.55 10.98 -7.12
CA GLU A 78 -15.08 10.41 -8.38
C GLU A 78 -14.51 9.02 -8.10
N ASP A 79 -15.21 8.00 -8.60
CA ASP A 79 -14.82 6.61 -8.44
C ASP A 79 -14.65 5.97 -9.83
N GLY A 80 -13.70 5.04 -9.95
CA GLY A 80 -13.49 4.32 -11.20
C GLY A 80 -12.75 3.02 -11.01
N ILE A 81 -12.97 2.11 -11.96
CA ILE A 81 -12.36 0.78 -12.02
C ILE A 81 -11.37 0.80 -13.17
N PHE A 82 -10.11 0.47 -12.88
CA PHE A 82 -8.96 0.52 -13.78
C PHE A 82 -8.67 1.93 -14.34
N SER A 83 -7.38 2.30 -14.39
CA SER A 83 -6.85 3.50 -15.06
C SER A 83 -7.56 4.85 -14.85
N ASN A 84 -6.87 5.79 -14.18
CA ASN A 84 -7.26 7.20 -14.18
C ASN A 84 -6.23 8.02 -15.00
N SER A 85 -6.68 9.08 -15.68
CA SER A 85 -5.81 10.06 -16.35
C SER A 85 -4.78 10.71 -15.40
N LYS A 86 -5.04 10.75 -14.09
CA LYS A 86 -4.23 11.44 -13.07
C LYS A 86 -3.28 10.52 -12.29
N PHE A 87 -3.52 9.22 -12.27
CA PHE A 87 -2.74 8.27 -11.48
C PHE A 87 -2.05 7.24 -12.37
N LYS A 88 -0.83 6.86 -12.04
CA LYS A 88 -0.12 5.78 -12.72
C LYS A 88 -0.75 4.44 -12.38
N ASP A 89 -0.84 3.59 -13.38
CA ASP A 89 -1.48 2.29 -13.28
C ASP A 89 -0.53 1.23 -12.72
N PHE A 90 0.77 1.54 -12.71
CA PHE A 90 1.82 0.67 -12.22
C PHE A 90 2.62 1.35 -11.11
N ASP A 91 2.86 0.61 -10.03
CA ASP A 91 3.68 1.00 -8.90
C ASP A 91 4.71 -0.09 -8.62
N TYR A 92 5.93 0.29 -8.27
CA TYR A 92 6.98 -0.65 -7.91
C TYR A 92 7.89 -0.04 -6.87
N GLY A 93 8.53 -0.90 -6.09
CA GLY A 93 9.44 -0.42 -5.07
C GLY A 93 10.11 -1.52 -4.28
N THR A 94 10.64 -1.13 -3.13
CA THR A 94 11.33 -2.03 -2.21
C THR A 94 10.42 -2.46 -1.07
N ARG A 95 10.73 -3.61 -0.48
CA ARG A 95 10.02 -4.19 0.65
C ARG A 95 11.00 -4.58 1.74
N LEU A 96 10.67 -4.25 2.98
CA LEU A 96 11.30 -4.76 4.19
C LEU A 96 10.31 -5.68 4.90
N ASN A 97 10.79 -6.79 5.46
CA ASN A 97 9.99 -7.74 6.21
C ASN A 97 10.63 -8.03 7.55
N LEU A 98 9.82 -8.06 8.59
CA LEU A 98 10.12 -8.60 9.91
C LEU A 98 9.05 -9.61 10.27
N GLY A 99 9.40 -10.67 10.99
CA GLY A 99 8.43 -11.66 11.39
C GLY A 99 8.80 -12.45 12.62
N TYR A 100 7.77 -13.05 13.20
CA TYR A 100 7.81 -13.86 14.39
C TYR A 100 7.14 -15.20 14.10
N ASN A 101 7.88 -16.29 14.30
CA ASN A 101 7.40 -17.64 14.11
C ASN A 101 6.87 -18.17 15.43
N ALA A 102 5.55 -18.10 15.62
CA ALA A 102 4.89 -18.62 16.81
C ALA A 102 4.96 -20.16 16.87
N SER A 103 4.98 -20.81 15.70
CA SER A 103 5.19 -22.25 15.59
C SER A 103 5.88 -22.61 14.27
N ARG A 104 6.10 -23.91 14.02
CA ARG A 104 6.60 -24.38 12.72
C ARG A 104 5.63 -24.08 11.56
N SER A 105 4.35 -23.84 11.87
CA SER A 105 3.29 -23.66 10.89
C SER A 105 2.65 -22.27 10.92
N ILE A 106 2.91 -21.45 11.95
CA ILE A 106 2.30 -20.12 12.11
C ILE A 106 3.40 -19.06 12.20
N ASN A 107 3.37 -18.09 11.28
CA ASN A 107 4.28 -16.96 11.23
C ASN A 107 3.52 -15.64 11.11
N PHE A 108 3.78 -14.72 12.04
CA PHE A 108 3.31 -13.34 11.98
C PHE A 108 4.35 -12.48 11.25
N ARG A 109 3.88 -11.52 10.46
CA ARG A 109 4.75 -10.67 9.66
C ARG A 109 4.33 -9.22 9.69
N LEU A 110 5.33 -8.36 9.75
CA LEU A 110 5.26 -6.93 9.51
C LEU A 110 6.08 -6.62 8.25
N GLY A 111 5.44 -6.02 7.25
CA GLY A 111 6.05 -5.56 6.02
C GLY A 111 6.01 -4.04 5.91
N TYR A 112 7.03 -3.46 5.31
CA TYR A 112 7.03 -2.06 4.89
C TYR A 112 7.43 -1.97 3.42
N ASN A 113 6.56 -1.38 2.61
CA ASN A 113 6.78 -1.12 1.20
C ASN A 113 7.08 0.36 0.99
N TYR A 114 8.15 0.63 0.25
CA TYR A 114 8.53 1.97 -0.19
C TYR A 114 8.49 2.02 -1.72
N GLY A 115 7.55 2.77 -2.28
CA GLY A 115 7.39 3.00 -3.71
C GLY A 115 8.50 3.89 -4.27
N LEU A 116 9.07 3.45 -5.39
CA LEU A 116 10.15 4.15 -6.11
C LEU A 116 9.63 4.97 -7.30
N THR A 117 8.34 4.86 -7.62
CA THR A 117 7.68 5.66 -8.67
C THR A 117 6.70 6.66 -8.06
N ASN A 118 6.56 7.79 -8.73
CA ASN A 118 5.48 8.74 -8.46
C ASN A 118 4.14 8.11 -8.85
N ILE A 119 3.16 8.19 -7.95
CA ILE A 119 1.80 7.73 -8.18
C ILE A 119 1.04 8.68 -9.12
N LEU A 120 1.43 9.96 -9.19
CA LEU A 120 0.83 10.93 -10.09
C LEU A 120 1.40 10.78 -11.52
N LYS A 121 0.51 10.91 -12.52
CA LYS A 121 0.89 11.13 -13.92
C LYS A 121 1.33 12.60 -14.03
N ASP A 122 2.53 12.80 -14.57
CA ASP A 122 3.32 14.03 -14.56
C ASP A 122 2.51 15.35 -14.62
N ASP A 123 2.46 16.06 -13.50
CA ASP A 123 1.87 17.40 -13.34
C ASP A 123 2.92 18.45 -12.92
N GLY A 124 4.22 18.15 -13.14
CA GLY A 124 5.33 19.10 -13.12
C GLY A 124 5.86 19.51 -11.73
N HIS A 125 5.09 19.37 -10.65
CA HIS A 125 5.50 19.90 -9.32
C HIS A 125 5.19 19.01 -8.11
N ASN A 126 4.48 17.89 -8.27
CA ASN A 126 4.05 17.04 -7.15
C ASN A 126 4.65 15.64 -7.20
N TYR A 127 5.40 15.25 -6.17
CA TYR A 127 5.93 13.90 -5.99
C TYR A 127 5.18 13.20 -4.85
N LEU A 128 4.45 12.14 -5.19
CA LEU A 128 3.81 11.28 -4.21
C LEU A 128 4.35 9.86 -4.37
N ASN A 129 5.30 9.51 -3.51
CA ASN A 129 5.78 8.13 -3.39
C ASN A 129 4.85 7.34 -2.48
N ASN A 130 4.57 6.11 -2.87
CA ASN A 130 3.75 5.23 -2.06
C ASN A 130 4.52 4.71 -0.83
N GLN A 131 3.86 4.69 0.33
CA GLN A 131 4.36 3.96 1.50
C GLN A 131 3.22 3.13 2.07
N THR A 132 3.49 1.85 2.34
CA THR A 132 2.46 0.93 2.86
C THR A 132 3.04 0.04 3.94
N ILE A 133 2.35 -0.05 5.07
CA ILE A 133 2.66 -1.03 6.12
C ILE A 133 1.69 -2.20 5.95
N THR A 134 2.23 -3.42 5.95
CA THR A 134 1.44 -4.66 5.80
C THR A 134 1.58 -5.50 7.05
N PHE A 135 0.47 -6.02 7.55
CA PHE A 135 0.46 -7.04 8.60
C PHE A 135 -0.02 -8.35 7.97
N GLY A 136 0.68 -9.45 8.25
CA GLY A 136 0.41 -10.75 7.65
C GLY A 136 0.41 -11.88 8.66
N LEU A 137 -0.47 -12.85 8.44
CA LEU A 137 -0.48 -14.14 9.11
C LEU A 137 -0.24 -15.22 8.05
N ASN A 138 0.85 -15.96 8.18
CA ASN A 138 1.17 -17.08 7.31
C ASN A 138 0.88 -18.38 8.03
N VAL A 139 0.06 -19.23 7.41
CA VAL A 139 -0.21 -20.59 7.87
C VAL A 139 0.37 -21.56 6.85
N LYS A 140 1.34 -22.36 7.27
CA LYS A 140 1.89 -23.44 6.45
C LYS A 140 1.00 -24.67 6.61
N LEU A 141 0.30 -25.02 5.53
CA LEU A 141 -0.42 -26.28 5.42
C LEU A 141 0.60 -27.39 5.13
N ASN A 142 0.53 -28.47 5.90
CA ASN A 142 1.37 -29.67 5.72
C ASN A 142 0.68 -30.65 4.77
#